data_AF-A0A7X7IAL6-F1
#
_entry.id   AF-A0A7X7IAL6-F1
#
_cell.length_a   1.000
_cell.length_b   1.000
_cell.length_c   1.000
_cell.angle_alpha   90.00
_cell.angle_beta   90.00
_cell.angle_gamma   90.00
#
_symmetry.space_group_name_H-M   'P 1'
#
loop_
_entity.id
_entity.type
_entity.pdbx_description
1 polymer ?
#
loop_
_entity_poly.entity_id
_entity_poly.type
_entity_poly.pdbx_seq_one_letter_code
_entity_poly.pdbx_strand_id
1 'polypeptide(L)' 'MFTKDMPIIEALQADPRVADVFEAHGMACMECMGVTTGSIEDGARMHGIDPEVILAELNELVAVEGSAID' A
#
# COMPACT_ATOMS: atom_id res chain seq x y z
N MET A 1 -8.01 6.36 4.51
CA MET A 1 -7.10 5.78 5.53
C MET A 1 -6.98 4.29 5.22
N PHE A 2 -5.76 3.80 5.07
CA PHE A 2 -5.43 2.42 4.75
C PHE A 2 -5.26 1.60 6.03
N THR A 3 -5.67 0.33 5.98
CA THR A 3 -5.60 -0.62 7.10
C THR A 3 -4.92 -1.91 6.67
N LYS A 4 -4.36 -2.64 7.63
CA LYS A 4 -3.57 -3.86 7.40
C LYS A 4 -4.32 -4.96 6.63
N ASP A 5 -5.63 -5.06 6.86
CA ASP A 5 -6.56 -6.04 6.29
C ASP A 5 -7.13 -5.63 4.93
N MET A 6 -6.85 -4.40 4.48
CA MET A 6 -7.27 -3.93 3.17
C MET A 6 -6.64 -4.80 2.07
N PRO A 7 -7.42 -5.30 1.11
CA PRO A 7 -6.87 -5.98 -0.06
C PRO A 7 -5.94 -5.06 -0.84
N ILE A 8 -4.80 -5.58 -1.29
CA ILE A 8 -3.82 -4.82 -2.08
C ILE A 8 -4.46 -4.20 -3.32
N ILE A 9 -5.36 -4.94 -3.98
CA ILE A 9 -6.09 -4.43 -5.15
C ILE A 9 -7.02 -3.27 -4.82
N GLU A 10 -7.66 -3.27 -3.65
CA GLU A 10 -8.51 -2.17 -3.20
C GLU A 10 -7.66 -0.94 -2.88
N ALA A 11 -6.50 -1.13 -2.25
CA ALA A 11 -5.56 -0.04 -1.97
C ALA A 11 -5.07 0.63 -3.27
N LEU A 12 -4.65 -0.16 -4.27
CA LEU A 12 -4.22 0.33 -5.59
C LEU A 12 -5.35 1.05 -6.35
N GLN A 13 -6.60 0.62 -6.18
CA GLN A 13 -7.77 1.28 -6.77
C GLN A 13 -8.16 2.56 -6.04
N ALA A 14 -7.92 2.64 -4.74
CA ALA A 14 -8.25 3.79 -3.92
C ALA A 14 -7.38 5.00 -4.24
N ASP A 15 -6.09 4.79 -4.52
CA ASP A 15 -5.15 5.85 -4.86
C ASP A 15 -4.00 5.32 -5.74
N PRO A 16 -3.76 5.86 -6.95
CA PRO A 16 -2.70 5.38 -7.84
C PRO A 16 -1.29 5.55 -7.25
N ARG A 17 -1.06 6.49 -6.32
CA ARG A 17 0.24 6.69 -5.65
C ARG A 17 0.63 5.53 -4.73
N VAL A 18 -0.32 4.67 -4.36
CA VAL A 18 -0.06 3.45 -3.59
C VAL A 18 0.93 2.54 -4.34
N ALA A 19 0.88 2.52 -5.68
CA ALA A 19 1.83 1.77 -6.48
C ALA A 19 3.28 2.21 -6.24
N ASP A 20 3.52 3.52 -6.14
CA ASP A 20 4.86 4.09 -5.90
C ASP A 20 5.40 3.69 -4.53
N VAL A 21 4.54 3.68 -3.50
CA VAL A 21 4.91 3.20 -2.15
C VAL A 21 5.28 1.73 -2.20
N PHE A 22 4.44 0.87 -2.79
CA PHE A 22 4.78 -0.56 -2.91
C PHE A 22 6.05 -0.81 -3.72
N GLU A 23 6.28 -0.06 -4.81
CA GLU A 23 7.51 -0.18 -5.60
C GLU A 23 8.76 0.22 -4.80
N ALA A 24 8.70 1.32 -4.04
CA ALA A 24 9.79 1.78 -3.18
C ALA A 24 10.22 0.75 -2.12
N HIS A 25 9.28 -0.10 -1.70
CA HIS A 25 9.49 -1.18 -0.75
C HIS A 25 9.75 -2.55 -1.41
N GLY A 26 9.93 -2.61 -2.74
CA GLY A 26 10.19 -3.88 -3.43
C GLY A 26 8.98 -4.83 -3.47
N MET A 27 7.79 -4.28 -3.32
CA MET A 27 6.49 -4.94 -3.45
C MET A 27 5.85 -4.66 -4.81
N ALA A 28 6.65 -4.44 -5.86
CA ALA A 28 6.14 -4.18 -7.21
C ALA A 28 5.31 -5.38 -7.73
N CYS A 29 4.04 -5.12 -8.01
CA CYS A 29 2.96 -6.10 -8.00
C CYS A 29 2.65 -6.78 -9.34
N MET A 30 3.38 -6.52 -10.44
CA MET A 30 2.91 -6.93 -11.78
C MET A 30 2.90 -8.45 -12.05
N GLU A 31 3.65 -9.25 -11.29
CA GLU A 31 3.85 -10.68 -11.60
C GLU A 31 3.53 -11.62 -10.42
N CYS A 32 3.20 -11.08 -9.25
CA CYS A 32 2.94 -11.89 -8.05
C CYS A 32 1.44 -12.22 -7.93
N MET A 33 1.10 -13.50 -8.04
CA MET A 33 -0.26 -14.03 -7.84
C MET A 33 -0.90 -13.65 -6.48
N GLY A 34 -0.13 -13.11 -5.51
CA GLY A 34 -0.63 -12.67 -4.22
C GLY A 34 -1.46 -11.38 -4.24
N VAL A 35 -1.37 -10.57 -5.30
CA VAL A 35 -2.05 -9.26 -5.40
C VAL A 35 -3.56 -9.37 -5.53
N THR A 36 -4.05 -10.46 -6.11
CA THR A 36 -5.49 -10.65 -6.34
C THR A 36 -6.24 -11.14 -5.11
N THR A 37 -5.54 -11.64 -4.08
CA THR A 37 -6.19 -12.26 -2.90
C THR A 37 -5.60 -11.84 -1.56
N GLY A 38 -4.45 -11.17 -1.50
CA GLY A 38 -3.75 -10.81 -0.27
C GLY A 38 -4.11 -9.44 0.29
N SER A 39 -4.03 -9.32 1.62
CA SER A 39 -4.07 -8.03 2.31
C SER A 39 -2.73 -7.29 2.23
N ILE A 40 -2.71 -6.00 2.59
CA ILE A 40 -1.46 -5.22 2.73
C ILE A 40 -0.49 -5.91 3.71
N GLU A 41 -1.01 -6.46 4.82
CA GLU A 41 -0.21 -7.21 5.79
C GLU A 41 0.43 -8.47 5.19
N ASP A 42 -0.34 -9.25 4.42
CA ASP A 42 0.18 -10.45 3.76
C ASP A 42 1.28 -10.11 2.75
N GLY A 43 1.07 -9.06 1.95
CA GLY A 43 2.03 -8.57 0.97
C GLY A 43 3.33 -8.13 1.64
N ALA A 44 3.24 -7.28 2.66
CA ALA A 44 4.42 -6.79 3.39
C ALA A 44 5.21 -7.96 4.00
N ARG A 45 4.52 -8.90 4.67
CA ARG A 45 5.16 -10.06 5.30
C ARG A 45 5.81 -11.01 4.31
N MET A 46 5.20 -11.25 3.16
CA MET A 46 5.76 -12.10 2.10
C MET A 46 7.09 -11.54 1.57
N HIS A 47 7.27 -10.21 1.64
CA HIS A 47 8.48 -9.52 1.25
C HIS A 47 9.41 -9.20 2.43
N GLY A 48 9.11 -9.70 3.64
CA GLY A 48 9.94 -9.51 4.83
C GLY A 48 9.90 -8.10 5.42
N ILE A 49 8.81 -7.37 5.18
CA ILE A 49 8.63 -5.96 5.57
C ILE A 49 7.65 -5.90 6.75
N ASP A 50 7.90 -4.99 7.68
CA ASP A 50 6.94 -4.67 8.75
C ASP A 50 5.71 -3.96 8.15
N PRO A 51 4.49 -4.52 8.26
CA PRO A 51 3.27 -3.91 7.76
C PRO A 51 3.05 -2.48 8.25
N GLU A 52 3.50 -2.15 9.46
CA GLU A 52 3.31 -0.82 10.04
C GLU A 52 4.09 0.27 9.28
N VAL A 53 5.24 -0.07 8.68
CA VAL A 53 6.01 0.85 7.84
C VAL A 53 5.22 1.22 6.58
N ILE A 54 4.65 0.21 5.92
CA ILE A 54 3.83 0.40 4.73
C ILE A 54 2.58 1.21 5.05
N LEU A 55 1.88 0.88 6.14
CA LEU A 55 0.66 1.60 6.53
C LEU A 55 0.92 3.05 6.91
N ALA A 56 2.08 3.36 7.51
CA ALA A 56 2.46 4.74 7.81
C ALA A 56 2.57 5.57 6.51
N GLU A 57 3.37 5.11 5.55
CA GLU A 57 3.58 5.83 4.28
C GLU A 57 2.29 5.94 3.45
N LEU A 58 1.49 4.88 3.38
CA LEU A 58 0.20 4.93 2.68
C LEU A 58 -0.75 5.94 3.31
N ASN A 59 -0.76 6.06 4.65
CA ASN A 59 -1.61 7.01 5.33
C ASN A 59 -1.10 8.46 5.26
N GLU A 60 0.19 8.68 4.99
CA GLU A 60 0.72 10.01 4.68
C GLU A 60 0.13 10.56 3.37
N LEU A 61 -0.17 9.71 2.38
CA LEU A 61 -0.84 10.13 1.14
C LEU A 61 -2.17 10.84 1.42
N VAL A 62 -2.94 10.32 2.38
CA VAL A 62 -4.24 10.87 2.79
C VAL A 62 -4.08 12.21 3.54
N ALA A 63 -3.02 12.36 4.33
CA ALA A 63 -2.72 13.60 5.03
C ALA A 63 -2.32 14.72 4.06
N VAL A 64 -1.59 14.38 2.99
CA VAL A 64 -1.17 15.33 1.95
C VAL A 64 -2.37 15.85 1.15
N GLU A 65 -3.38 15.02 0.85
CA GLU A 65 -4.61 15.51 0.17
C GLU A 65 -5.43 16.49 1.02
N GLY A 66 -5.41 16.33 2.35
CA GLY A 66 -6.05 17.28 3.27
C GLY A 66 -5.29 18.60 3.44
N SER A 67 -4.04 18.66 2.99
CA SER A 67 -3.15 19.83 3.13
C SER A 67 -2.90 20.57 1.82
N ALA A 68 -3.31 20.03 0.67
CA ALA A 68 -3.18 20.68 -0.63
C ALA A 68 -4.36 21.62 -0.91
N ILE A 69 -4.52 22.65 -0.08
CA ILE A 69 -5.36 23.82 -0.35
C ILE A 69 -4.51 25.06 -0.06
N ASP A 70 -3.59 25.39 -0.96
CA ASP A 70 -2.89 26.69 -1.02
C ASP A 70 -2.97 27.25 -2.44
#